data_AF-A0A6M0CBL1-F1
#
_entry.id   AF-A0A6M0CBL1-F1
#
_cell.length_a   1.000
_cell.length_b   1.000
_cell.length_c   1.000
_cell.angle_alpha   90.00
_cell.angle_beta   90.00
_cell.angle_gamma   90.00
#
_symmetry.space_group_name_H-M   'P 1'
#
loop_
_entity.id
_entity.type
_entity.pdbx_description
1 polymer ?
#
loop_
_entity_poly.entity_id
_entity_poly.type
_entity_poly.pdbx_seq_one_letter_code
_entity_poly.pdbx_strand_id
1 'polypeptide(L)'
;MKNLPPQDSRLTYSSTKIGKTLLLHWFLPAILGVLALGNSAGATVLEEWQFEADQNILTFTTEGGVQPTAQLIPNPTRLVIDLPGTSLGNIRTSQVVGGGIKAVRVGQLDGETARIVAGI
;
A
#
# COMPACT_ATOMS: atom_id res chain seq x y z
N MET A 1 -49.91 60.18 -45.47
CA MET A 1 -50.43 58.81 -45.33
C MET A 1 -50.32 58.39 -43.87
N LYS A 2 -51.35 57.67 -43.41
CA LYS A 2 -51.70 57.21 -42.06
C LYS A 2 -50.52 56.88 -41.10
N ASN A 3 -50.67 57.34 -39.86
CA ASN A 3 -49.86 57.00 -38.69
C ASN A 3 -49.79 55.48 -38.48
N LEU A 4 -48.59 54.97 -38.15
CA LEU A 4 -48.35 53.61 -37.69
C LEU A 4 -48.23 53.62 -36.14
N PRO A 5 -48.81 52.62 -35.43
CA PRO A 5 -49.03 52.61 -33.98
C PRO A 5 -47.76 52.58 -33.11
N PRO A 6 -47.87 52.86 -31.79
CA PRO A 6 -46.73 52.99 -30.90
C PRO A 6 -46.00 51.66 -30.66
N GLN A 7 -44.67 51.78 -30.57
CA GLN A 7 -43.72 50.75 -30.18
C GLN A 7 -43.78 50.53 -28.66
N ASP A 8 -44.36 49.42 -28.22
CA ASP A 8 -44.02 48.81 -26.93
C ASP A 8 -44.29 47.31 -26.98
N SER A 9 -43.37 46.56 -27.61
CA SER A 9 -43.30 45.12 -27.41
C SER A 9 -42.57 44.87 -26.09
N ARG A 10 -43.34 44.89 -25.00
CA ARG A 10 -42.87 44.47 -23.67
C ARG A 10 -42.27 43.08 -23.80
N LEU A 11 -40.95 43.00 -23.64
CA LEU A 11 -40.18 41.76 -23.57
C LEU A 11 -40.71 40.95 -22.38
N THR A 12 -41.66 40.05 -22.65
CA THR A 12 -42.12 39.09 -21.65
C THR A 12 -41.09 37.99 -21.59
N TYR A 13 -40.23 38.12 -20.58
CA TYR A 13 -39.25 37.14 -20.18
C TYR A 13 -39.95 35.79 -19.94
N SER A 14 -39.68 34.80 -20.78
CA SER A 14 -40.04 33.42 -20.46
C SER A 14 -39.26 33.03 -19.22
N SER A 15 -39.96 32.94 -18.09
CA SER A 15 -39.46 32.31 -16.88
C SER A 15 -39.20 30.84 -17.21
N THR A 16 -37.93 30.51 -17.45
CA THR A 16 -37.45 29.14 -17.34
C THR A 16 -37.77 28.71 -15.91
N LYS A 17 -38.81 27.89 -15.73
CA LYS A 17 -39.02 27.19 -14.48
C LYS A 17 -37.82 26.30 -14.26
N ILE A 18 -36.93 26.78 -13.39
CA ILE A 18 -35.84 26.04 -12.82
C ILE A 18 -36.47 24.84 -12.11
N GLY A 19 -36.47 23.69 -12.79
CA GLY A 19 -36.69 22.38 -12.19
C GLY A 19 -35.51 22.10 -11.26
N LYS A 20 -35.54 22.70 -10.07
CA LYS A 20 -34.52 22.51 -9.03
C LYS A 20 -34.85 21.27 -8.21
N THR A 21 -34.98 20.15 -8.90
CA THR A 21 -35.25 18.86 -8.28
C THR A 21 -34.63 17.82 -9.19
N LEU A 22 -33.81 16.95 -8.61
CA LEU A 22 -33.19 15.76 -9.21
C LEU A 22 -31.76 15.86 -9.75
N LEU A 23 -30.90 16.74 -9.22
CA LEU A 23 -29.45 16.66 -9.53
C LEU A 23 -28.53 16.85 -8.33
N LEU A 24 -28.92 16.44 -7.12
CA LEU A 24 -28.02 16.52 -5.96
C LEU A 24 -28.28 15.48 -4.85
N HIS A 25 -28.39 14.19 -5.19
CA HIS A 25 -28.51 13.16 -4.15
C HIS A 25 -27.82 11.81 -4.43
N TRP A 26 -26.91 11.67 -5.39
CA TRP A 26 -26.25 10.35 -5.59
C TRP A 26 -24.77 10.38 -5.98
N PHE A 27 -23.99 11.39 -5.58
CA PHE A 27 -22.53 11.35 -5.76
C PHE A 27 -21.76 11.32 -4.44
N LEU A 28 -22.28 10.57 -3.47
CA LEU A 28 -21.56 10.05 -2.30
C LEU A 28 -22.03 8.58 -2.19
N PRO A 29 -21.21 7.53 -2.38
CA PRO A 29 -19.74 7.44 -2.41
C PRO A 29 -19.19 6.67 -3.64
N ALA A 30 -18.35 7.28 -4.47
CA ALA A 30 -17.56 6.57 -5.49
C ALA A 30 -16.06 6.50 -5.10
N ILE A 31 -15.79 6.32 -3.81
CA ILE A 31 -14.43 6.09 -3.28
C ILE A 31 -14.47 4.92 -2.28
N LEU A 32 -15.15 3.83 -2.62
CA LEU A 32 -14.98 2.55 -1.95
C LEU A 32 -14.79 1.50 -3.03
N GLY A 33 -13.57 0.99 -3.18
CA GLY A 33 -13.32 -0.18 -4.00
C GLY A 33 -12.13 -0.07 -4.92
N VAL A 34 -10.93 0.11 -4.37
CA VAL A 34 -9.80 -0.68 -4.85
C VAL A 34 -9.08 -1.20 -3.61
N LEU A 35 -9.64 -2.28 -3.06
CA LEU A 35 -8.98 -3.13 -2.07
C LEU A 35 -7.72 -3.71 -2.72
N ALA A 36 -6.63 -3.73 -1.94
CA ALA A 36 -5.31 -4.20 -2.32
C ALA A 36 -5.36 -5.50 -3.14
N LEU A 37 -4.99 -5.41 -4.42
CA LEU A 37 -4.59 -6.58 -5.20
C LEU A 37 -3.19 -6.99 -4.72
N GLY A 38 -3.14 -7.56 -3.52
CA GLY A 38 -1.98 -8.33 -3.07
C GLY A 38 -2.05 -9.67 -3.79
N ASN A 39 -1.31 -9.79 -4.89
CA ASN A 39 -1.14 -11.08 -5.55
C ASN A 39 -0.42 -11.96 -4.53
N SER A 40 -1.11 -12.93 -3.91
CA SER A 40 -0.41 -14.02 -3.24
C SER A 40 0.34 -14.74 -4.34
N ALA A 41 1.65 -14.48 -4.47
CA ALA A 41 2.49 -15.35 -5.26
C ALA A 41 2.39 -16.75 -4.64
N GLY A 42 2.50 -17.78 -5.47
CA GLY A 42 2.63 -19.15 -4.98
C GLY A 42 3.82 -19.27 -4.01
N ALA A 43 3.98 -20.43 -3.40
CA ALA A 43 5.11 -20.72 -2.51
C ALA A 43 6.42 -20.16 -3.11
N THR A 44 6.99 -19.17 -2.43
CA THR A 44 8.21 -18.49 -2.86
C THR A 44 9.37 -18.92 -1.97
N VAL A 45 10.59 -18.71 -2.41
CA VAL A 45 11.80 -19.05 -1.67
C VAL A 45 12.58 -17.77 -1.38
N LEU A 46 13.05 -17.61 -0.15
CA LEU A 46 14.03 -16.59 0.21
C LEU A 46 15.42 -17.06 -0.29
N GLU A 47 15.88 -16.45 -1.37
CA GLU A 47 17.11 -16.84 -2.09
C GLU A 47 18.37 -16.18 -1.54
N GLU A 48 18.24 -14.95 -1.04
CA GLU A 48 19.37 -14.20 -0.51
C GLU A 48 18.89 -13.14 0.48
N TRP A 49 19.78 -12.79 1.41
CA TRP A 49 19.68 -11.58 2.19
C TRP A 49 21.08 -11.10 2.58
N GLN A 50 21.27 -9.81 2.79
CA GLN A 50 22.52 -9.19 3.26
C GLN A 50 22.21 -7.97 4.13
N PHE A 51 23.01 -7.80 5.18
CA PHE A 51 23.00 -6.58 5.99
C PHE A 51 24.29 -5.79 5.79
N GLU A 52 24.18 -4.57 5.29
CA GLU A 52 25.29 -3.62 5.15
C GLU A 52 25.36 -2.71 6.39
N ALA A 53 26.29 -2.99 7.30
CA ALA A 53 26.38 -2.29 8.58
C ALA A 53 26.64 -0.79 8.46
N ASP A 54 27.46 -0.38 7.49
CA ASP A 54 27.83 1.02 7.27
C ASP A 54 26.64 1.87 6.80
N GLN A 55 25.66 1.24 6.15
CA GLN A 55 24.48 1.90 5.58
C GLN A 55 23.20 1.62 6.39
N ASN A 56 23.25 0.66 7.32
CA ASN A 56 22.08 0.14 8.02
C ASN A 56 20.96 -0.30 7.04
N ILE A 57 21.36 -0.97 5.96
CA ILE A 57 20.46 -1.52 4.95
C ILE A 57 20.39 -3.03 5.10
N LEU A 58 19.17 -3.56 5.01
CA LEU A 58 18.90 -4.99 4.90
C LEU A 58 18.26 -5.22 3.53
N THR A 59 18.97 -5.91 2.65
CA THR A 59 18.48 -6.33 1.35
C THR A 59 18.11 -7.80 1.41
N PHE A 60 17.01 -8.19 0.78
CA PHE A 60 16.63 -9.59 0.60
C PHE A 60 15.95 -9.80 -0.74
N THR A 61 16.09 -11.01 -1.28
CA THR A 61 15.58 -11.41 -2.60
C THR A 61 14.74 -12.67 -2.45
N THR A 62 13.55 -12.65 -3.05
CA THR A 62 12.63 -13.79 -3.11
C THR A 62 12.35 -14.17 -4.56
N GLU A 63 12.16 -15.46 -4.83
CA GLU A 63 11.86 -15.99 -6.17
C GLU A 63 10.60 -15.34 -6.78
N GLY A 64 9.59 -15.09 -5.94
CA GLY A 64 8.34 -14.45 -6.30
C GLY A 64 8.04 -13.23 -5.43
N GLY A 65 7.00 -12.48 -5.81
CA GLY A 65 6.53 -11.34 -5.04
C GLY A 65 6.04 -11.76 -3.65
N VAL A 66 6.49 -11.05 -2.62
CA VAL A 66 6.02 -11.23 -1.23
C VAL A 66 5.54 -9.89 -0.70
N GLN A 67 4.52 -9.91 0.16
CA GLN A 67 4.13 -8.75 0.95
C GLN A 67 4.75 -8.88 2.35
N PRO A 68 5.94 -8.29 2.61
CA PRO A 68 6.57 -8.38 3.91
C PRO A 68 5.79 -7.60 4.96
N THR A 69 5.82 -8.07 6.20
CA THR A 69 5.37 -7.30 7.36
C THR A 69 6.55 -7.05 8.29
N ALA A 70 6.66 -5.85 8.84
CA ALA A 70 7.77 -5.45 9.69
C ALA A 70 7.26 -4.91 11.02
N GLN A 71 7.88 -5.33 12.12
CA GLN A 71 7.52 -4.90 13.46
C GLN A 71 8.76 -4.73 14.34
N LEU A 72 8.73 -3.73 15.21
CA LEU A 72 9.74 -3.54 16.23
C LEU A 72 9.23 -4.12 17.55
N ILE A 73 9.86 -5.18 18.04
CA ILE A 73 9.48 -5.86 19.29
C ILE A 73 10.49 -5.47 20.39
N PRO A 74 10.06 -4.97 21.55
CA PRO A 74 10.96 -4.66 22.66
C PRO A 74 11.35 -5.92 23.47
N ASN A 75 12.36 -5.78 24.33
CA ASN A 75 12.78 -6.76 25.35
C ASN A 75 13.28 -8.14 24.84
N PRO A 76 14.51 -8.25 24.27
CA PRO A 76 15.35 -7.15 23.77
C PRO A 76 14.80 -6.57 22.46
N THR A 77 15.17 -5.33 22.13
CA THR A 77 14.69 -4.66 20.92
C THR A 77 15.13 -5.40 19.66
N ARG A 78 14.16 -5.78 18.81
CA ARG A 78 14.39 -6.51 17.57
C ARG A 78 13.46 -6.02 16.46
N LEU A 79 14.03 -5.72 15.30
CA LEU A 79 13.26 -5.57 14.07
C LEU A 79 12.98 -6.98 13.54
N VAL A 80 11.71 -7.32 13.41
CA VAL A 80 11.25 -8.61 12.87
C VAL A 80 10.53 -8.34 11.56
N ILE A 81 10.97 -9.02 10.51
CA ILE A 81 10.39 -8.96 9.17
C ILE A 81 9.88 -10.36 8.84
N ASP A 82 8.58 -10.49 8.67
CA ASP A 82 7.93 -11.75 8.27
C ASP A 82 7.62 -11.71 6.78
N LEU A 83 7.88 -12.84 6.12
CA LEU A 83 7.68 -13.10 4.71
C LEU A 83 6.65 -14.24 4.57
N PRO A 84 5.33 -13.93 4.61
CA PRO A 84 4.29 -14.95 4.44
C PRO A 84 4.34 -15.61 3.06
N GLY A 85 3.97 -16.89 2.99
CA GLY A 85 4.04 -17.68 1.75
C GLY A 85 5.47 -17.97 1.29
N THR A 86 6.48 -17.76 2.14
CA THR A 86 7.91 -17.88 1.81
C THR A 86 8.56 -19.01 2.60
N SER A 87 9.25 -19.88 1.90
CA SER A 87 10.12 -20.92 2.45
C SER A 87 11.58 -20.46 2.47
N LEU A 88 12.38 -21.02 3.37
CA LEU A 88 13.80 -20.74 3.44
C LEU A 88 14.57 -21.52 2.37
N GLY A 89 15.33 -20.83 1.53
CA GLY A 89 16.25 -21.46 0.58
C GLY A 89 17.51 -22.02 1.27
N ASN A 90 18.47 -22.46 0.47
CA ASN A 90 19.79 -22.86 0.94
C ASN A 90 20.68 -21.63 1.18
N ILE A 91 20.32 -20.84 2.18
CA ILE A 91 20.93 -19.54 2.48
C ILE A 91 21.58 -19.50 3.85
N ARG A 92 22.47 -18.52 4.08
CA ARG A 92 23.00 -18.26 5.42
C ARG A 92 21.85 -17.93 6.37
N THR A 93 21.90 -18.45 7.59
CA THR A 93 20.84 -18.24 8.59
C THR A 93 21.18 -17.19 9.63
N SER A 94 22.43 -16.68 9.63
CA SER A 94 22.79 -15.56 10.49
C SER A 94 24.01 -14.79 9.99
N GLN A 95 24.13 -13.55 10.46
CA GLN A 95 25.28 -12.67 10.33
C GLN A 95 25.44 -11.95 11.66
N VAL A 96 26.59 -12.16 12.32
CA VAL A 96 26.99 -11.32 13.45
C VAL A 96 27.55 -10.03 12.87
N VAL A 97 27.11 -8.88 13.39
CA VAL A 97 27.48 -7.56 12.85
C VAL A 97 28.26 -6.78 13.90
N GLY A 98 27.58 -6.38 14.98
CA GLY A 98 28.14 -5.52 16.03
C GLY A 98 27.73 -4.05 15.85
N GLY A 99 27.91 -3.25 16.91
CA GLY A 99 27.45 -1.86 16.91
C GLY A 99 25.94 -1.74 17.17
N GLY A 100 25.23 -0.94 16.37
CA GLY A 100 23.79 -0.65 16.55
C GLY A 100 22.86 -1.81 16.16
N ILE A 101 23.34 -2.75 15.34
CA ILE A 101 22.68 -4.05 15.11
C ILE A 101 23.67 -5.12 15.57
N LYS A 102 23.32 -5.90 16.59
CA LYS A 102 24.20 -6.96 17.11
C LYS A 102 24.31 -8.12 16.15
N ALA A 103 23.18 -8.57 15.61
CA ALA A 103 23.12 -9.70 14.69
C ALA A 103 21.83 -9.68 13.87
N VAL A 104 21.91 -10.22 12.66
CA VAL A 104 20.75 -10.56 11.83
C VAL A 104 20.63 -12.08 11.78
N ARG A 105 19.41 -12.59 11.97
CA ARG A 105 19.08 -14.01 11.94
C ARG A 105 17.94 -14.24 10.98
N VAL A 106 17.98 -15.35 10.27
CA VAL A 106 16.97 -15.74 9.30
C VAL A 106 16.58 -17.19 9.58
N GLY A 107 15.29 -17.46 9.56
CA GLY A 107 14.80 -18.81 9.78
C GLY A 107 13.35 -18.96 9.36
N GLN A 108 12.91 -20.22 9.34
CA GLN A 108 11.51 -20.54 9.13
C GLN A 108 10.75 -20.29 10.45
N LEU A 109 9.73 -19.43 10.42
CA LEU A 109 8.84 -19.18 11.56
C LEU A 109 7.87 -20.36 11.76
N ASP A 110 7.26 -20.79 10.65
CA ASP A 110 6.29 -21.88 10.55
C ASP A 110 6.33 -22.46 9.13
N GLY A 111 5.48 -23.44 8.80
CA GLY A 111 5.50 -24.12 7.50
C GLY A 111 5.31 -23.22 6.26
N GLU A 112 4.89 -21.97 6.42
CA GLU A 112 4.57 -21.06 5.32
C GLU A 112 5.25 -19.69 5.42
N THR A 113 5.94 -19.39 6.52
CA THR A 113 6.50 -18.04 6.78
C THR A 113 8.00 -18.08 7.08
N ALA A 114 8.79 -17.39 6.27
CA ALA A 114 10.19 -17.10 6.58
C ALA A 114 10.27 -15.80 7.40
N ARG A 115 11.24 -15.70 8.31
CA ARG A 115 11.41 -14.56 9.21
C ARG A 115 12.86 -14.11 9.25
N ILE A 116 13.07 -12.81 9.10
CA ILE A 116 14.33 -12.12 9.33
C ILE A 116 14.24 -11.33 10.64
N VAL A 117 15.24 -11.45 11.51
CA VAL A 117 15.30 -10.77 12.81
C VAL A 117 16.63 -10.04 12.92
N ALA A 118 16.59 -8.71 13.02
CA ALA A 118 17.74 -7.89 13.35
C ALA A 118 17.66 -7.48 14.83
N GLY A 119 18.59 -7.98 15.64
CA GLY A 119 18.72 -7.61 17.06
C GLY A 119 19.52 -6.33 17.20
N ILE A 120 18.97 -5.36 17.94
CA ILE A 120 19.54 -4.03 18.20
C ILE A 120 20.32 -4.05 19.52
#